data_AF-A0A3N4I991-F1
#
_entry.id   AF-A0A3N4I991-F1
#
_cell.length_a   1.000
_cell.length_b   1.000
_cell.length_c   1.000
_cell.angle_alpha   90.00
_cell.angle_beta   90.00
_cell.angle_gamma   90.00
#
_symmetry.space_group_name_H-M   'P 1'
#
loop_
_entity.id
_entity.type
_entity.pdbx_description
1 polymer ?
#
loop_
_entity_poly.entity_id
_entity_poly.type
_entity_poly.pdbx_seq_one_letter_code
_entity_poly.pdbx_strand_id
1 'polypeptide(L)'
;MESEENTPPPQPRSQSSTNWRQKSSLHVSAFPPRPKPNSFQTADWLGDKARRQAQPTPKPAPKPAPKPAPKPAPKPAPKPTTPRKGGALPQSEFKPTYYTGPPLLLLLPVELRLEIYKSCETAFTLLLLSQTHPRFRAEILDSPRIFTRLPGYVGKLTGKFTLREVRLKYRSEAQLLSQMGNTSKVRRGGRGMPTACAKCFHVFSGSQWITIRPKKGWGSWERWECGCVGGATLFKFAERG
;
A
#
# COMPACT_ATOMS: atom_id res chain seq x y z
N MET A 1 -28.62 54.06 -36.68
CA MET A 1 -28.75 52.96 -35.69
C MET A 1 -27.40 52.27 -35.66
N GLU A 2 -26.43 52.94 -35.05
CA GLU A 2 -25.05 52.46 -34.93
C GLU A 2 -24.92 51.80 -33.56
N SER A 3 -24.60 50.52 -33.59
CA SER A 3 -24.42 49.67 -32.41
C SER A 3 -22.99 49.89 -31.89
N GLU A 4 -22.84 50.64 -30.80
CA GLU A 4 -21.56 50.80 -30.10
C GLU A 4 -21.10 49.46 -29.50
N GLU A 5 -19.98 48.96 -30.03
CA GLU A 5 -19.30 47.74 -29.63
C GLU A 5 -18.50 47.97 -28.35
N ASN A 6 -19.02 47.42 -27.25
CA ASN A 6 -18.49 47.58 -25.90
C ASN A 6 -17.27 46.66 -25.70
N THR A 7 -16.06 47.21 -25.90
CA THR A 7 -14.81 46.46 -25.72
C THR A 7 -14.34 46.54 -24.27
N PRO A 8 -14.12 45.41 -23.57
CA PRO A 8 -13.67 45.44 -22.18
C PRO A 8 -12.21 45.91 -22.05
N PRO A 9 -11.85 46.59 -20.95
CA PRO A 9 -10.50 47.12 -20.75
C PRO A 9 -9.45 46.02 -20.55
N PRO A 10 -8.20 46.24 -20.97
CA PRO A 10 -7.12 45.26 -20.87
C PRO A 10 -6.76 44.99 -19.40
N GLN A 11 -6.69 43.71 -19.04
CA GLN A 11 -6.27 43.29 -17.71
C GLN A 11 -4.76 43.50 -17.49
N PRO A 12 -4.34 43.84 -16.27
CA PRO A 12 -2.93 44.04 -15.95
C PRO A 12 -2.14 42.73 -16.03
N ARG A 13 -1.05 42.76 -16.81
CA ARG A 13 -0.04 41.69 -16.90
C ARG A 13 0.47 41.33 -15.51
N SER A 14 0.26 40.09 -15.08
CA SER A 14 0.93 39.54 -13.89
C SER A 14 2.43 39.50 -14.14
N GLN A 15 3.18 40.31 -13.39
CA GLN A 15 4.63 40.25 -13.40
C GLN A 15 5.08 38.92 -12.77
N SER A 16 5.66 38.07 -13.61
CA SER A 16 6.36 36.85 -13.22
C SER A 16 7.55 37.18 -12.33
N SER A 17 7.46 36.83 -11.05
CA SER A 17 8.55 36.95 -10.08
C SER A 17 9.60 35.84 -10.31
N THR A 18 10.51 36.05 -11.25
CA THR A 18 11.78 35.33 -11.32
C THR A 18 12.81 36.04 -10.44
N ASN A 19 12.92 35.65 -9.17
CA ASN A 19 14.13 35.87 -8.39
C ASN A 19 14.13 35.06 -7.07
N TRP A 20 14.68 33.85 -7.12
CA TRP A 20 15.21 33.17 -5.93
C TRP A 20 16.55 32.54 -6.29
N ARG A 21 17.58 33.38 -6.39
CA ARG A 21 18.98 32.96 -6.31
C ARG A 21 19.75 33.89 -5.38
N GLN A 22 19.31 33.95 -4.13
CA GLN A 22 20.18 34.40 -3.04
C GLN A 22 21.23 33.31 -2.81
N LYS A 23 22.46 33.59 -3.24
CA LYS A 23 23.66 32.90 -2.76
C LYS A 23 23.84 33.28 -1.29
N SER A 24 23.30 32.47 -0.39
CA SER A 24 23.79 32.43 0.99
C SER A 24 25.16 31.77 0.98
N SER A 25 26.22 32.59 1.12
CA SER A 25 27.49 32.12 1.65
C SER A 25 27.25 31.64 3.08
N LEU A 26 26.93 30.36 3.23
CA LEU A 26 26.96 29.70 4.52
C LEU A 26 28.42 29.57 4.92
N HIS A 27 28.78 30.34 5.95
CA HIS A 27 29.89 30.06 6.83
C HIS A 27 29.91 28.55 7.14
N VAL A 28 31.03 27.91 6.85
CA VAL A 28 31.30 26.54 7.29
C VAL A 28 31.52 26.60 8.80
N SER A 29 30.43 26.63 9.55
CA SER A 29 30.47 26.40 11.00
C SER A 29 30.94 24.99 11.22
N ALA A 30 32.10 24.86 11.87
CA ALA A 30 32.68 23.61 12.31
C ALA A 30 31.59 22.73 12.97
N PHE A 31 31.43 21.52 12.45
CA PHE A 31 30.58 20.51 13.07
C PHE A 31 31.03 20.32 14.53
N PRO A 32 30.12 20.36 15.52
CA PRO A 32 30.48 19.95 16.87
C PRO A 32 30.98 18.50 16.85
N PRO A 33 32.03 18.16 17.63
CA PRO A 33 32.54 16.80 17.70
C PRO A 33 31.41 15.84 18.11
N ARG A 34 31.33 14.70 17.42
CA ARG A 34 30.38 13.63 17.76
C ARG A 34 30.54 13.27 19.25
N PRO A 35 29.44 13.17 20.03
CA PRO A 35 29.52 12.59 21.36
C PRO A 35 30.03 11.16 21.23
N LYS A 36 31.08 10.83 22.00
CA LYS A 36 31.63 9.49 22.10
C LYS A 36 30.53 8.52 22.54
N PRO A 37 30.45 7.30 22.00
CA PRO A 37 29.50 6.31 22.48
C PRO A 37 29.80 6.02 23.95
N ASN A 38 28.85 6.34 24.83
CA ASN A 38 28.93 6.04 26.25
C ASN A 38 29.11 4.54 26.46
N SER A 39 30.21 4.18 27.12
CA SER A 39 30.59 2.83 27.52
C SER A 39 29.83 2.32 28.76
N PHE A 40 28.56 2.67 28.90
CA PHE A 40 27.77 2.42 30.12
C PHE A 40 26.45 1.68 29.83
N GLN A 41 26.49 0.56 29.11
CA GLN A 41 25.33 -0.36 28.98
C GLN A 41 25.75 -1.83 28.90
N THR A 42 26.56 -2.32 29.83
CA THR A 42 26.87 -3.76 29.97
C THR A 42 26.59 -4.33 31.36
N ALA A 43 25.66 -3.76 32.13
CA ALA A 43 25.42 -4.21 33.52
C ALA A 43 24.01 -4.75 33.87
N ASP A 44 23.03 -4.74 32.96
CA ASP A 44 21.64 -5.17 33.30
C ASP A 44 21.13 -6.41 32.55
N TRP A 45 22.02 -7.39 32.31
CA TRP A 45 21.64 -8.69 31.72
C TRP A 45 21.87 -9.88 32.67
N LEU A 46 21.63 -9.68 33.97
CA LEU A 46 21.63 -10.75 34.98
C LEU A 46 20.36 -10.79 35.86
N GLY A 47 19.26 -10.19 35.41
CA GLY A 47 18.04 -10.00 36.22
C GLY A 47 16.82 -10.88 35.91
N ASP A 48 16.84 -11.76 34.89
CA ASP A 48 15.61 -12.43 34.40
C ASP A 48 15.53 -13.95 34.65
N LYS A 49 16.33 -14.49 35.58
CA LYS A 49 16.23 -15.91 35.97
C LYS A 49 15.22 -16.22 37.09
N ALA A 50 14.56 -15.22 37.67
CA ALA A 50 13.67 -15.42 38.83
C ALA A 50 12.17 -15.58 38.50
N ARG A 51 11.74 -15.50 37.22
CA ARG A 51 10.31 -15.62 36.85
C ARG A 51 9.96 -16.97 36.21
N ARG A 52 10.41 -18.05 36.85
CA ARG A 52 9.96 -19.42 36.59
C ARG A 52 9.46 -20.04 37.89
N GLN A 53 8.25 -19.70 38.33
CA GLN A 53 7.44 -20.52 39.24
C GLN A 53 6.06 -19.89 39.41
N ALA A 54 5.15 -20.24 38.50
CA ALA A 54 3.71 -20.29 38.73
C ALA A 54 3.10 -21.01 37.52
N GLN A 55 3.28 -22.33 37.47
CA GLN A 55 2.50 -23.16 36.57
C GLN A 55 1.04 -23.09 37.04
N PRO A 56 0.08 -22.65 36.21
CA PRO A 56 -1.33 -22.79 36.56
C PRO A 56 -1.66 -24.28 36.64
N THR A 57 -2.26 -24.68 37.77
CA THR A 57 -2.76 -26.04 38.01
C THR A 57 -3.67 -26.50 36.85
N PRO A 58 -3.57 -27.77 36.41
CA PRO A 58 -4.38 -28.29 35.32
C PRO A 58 -5.87 -28.17 35.64
N LYS A 59 -6.59 -27.45 34.78
CA LYS A 59 -8.04 -27.27 34.87
C LYS A 59 -8.74 -28.64 34.75
N PRO A 60 -9.75 -28.94 35.58
CA PRO A 60 -10.46 -30.23 35.55
C PRO A 60 -11.00 -30.54 34.15
N ALA A 61 -10.84 -31.79 33.73
CA ALA A 61 -11.30 -32.27 32.43
C ALA A 61 -12.82 -32.04 32.27
N PRO A 62 -13.27 -31.41 31.17
CA PRO A 62 -14.69 -31.17 30.93
C PRO A 62 -15.45 -32.49 30.81
N LYS A 63 -16.57 -32.56 31.53
CA LYS A 63 -17.51 -33.69 31.57
C LYS A 63 -17.95 -34.05 30.13
N PRO A 64 -18.07 -35.35 29.78
CA PRO A 64 -18.45 -35.78 28.43
C PRO A 64 -19.78 -35.14 28.01
N ALA A 65 -19.77 -34.43 26.88
CA ALA A 65 -20.97 -33.80 26.35
C ALA A 65 -21.99 -34.89 25.92
N PRO A 66 -23.29 -34.70 26.21
CA PRO A 66 -24.34 -35.63 25.84
C PRO A 66 -24.41 -35.82 24.32
N LYS A 67 -24.64 -37.09 23.94
CA LYS A 67 -24.68 -37.57 22.55
C LYS A 67 -25.69 -36.74 21.73
N PRO A 68 -25.30 -36.19 20.56
CA PRO A 68 -26.20 -35.38 19.74
C PRO A 68 -27.44 -36.16 19.33
N ALA A 69 -28.62 -35.56 19.50
CA ALA A 69 -29.88 -36.10 19.03
C ALA A 69 -29.84 -36.33 17.50
N PRO A 70 -30.51 -37.38 17.00
CA PRO A 70 -30.51 -37.73 15.58
C PRO A 70 -31.02 -36.57 14.72
N LYS A 71 -30.23 -36.23 13.72
CA LYS A 71 -30.48 -35.14 12.78
C LYS A 71 -31.78 -35.42 11.99
N PRO A 72 -32.69 -34.45 11.83
CA PRO A 72 -33.89 -34.60 11.02
C PRO A 72 -33.55 -35.01 9.59
N ALA A 73 -34.34 -35.93 9.03
CA ALA A 73 -34.14 -36.45 7.68
C ALA A 73 -34.08 -35.32 6.64
N PRO A 74 -33.13 -35.36 5.69
CA PRO A 74 -32.97 -34.35 4.67
C PRO A 74 -34.23 -34.23 3.81
N LYS A 75 -34.74 -33.00 3.72
CA LYS A 75 -35.87 -32.62 2.86
C LYS A 75 -35.54 -32.98 1.40
N PRO A 76 -36.48 -33.54 0.61
CA PRO A 76 -36.23 -33.97 -0.76
C PRO A 76 -35.60 -32.86 -1.59
N ALA A 77 -34.51 -33.19 -2.29
CA ALA A 77 -33.83 -32.27 -3.19
C ALA A 77 -34.81 -31.78 -4.27
N PRO A 78 -34.90 -30.46 -4.52
CA PRO A 78 -35.68 -29.94 -5.63
C PRO A 78 -35.15 -30.52 -6.95
N LYS A 79 -36.07 -31.00 -7.79
CA LYS A 79 -35.76 -31.60 -9.09
C LYS A 79 -34.83 -30.68 -9.90
N PRO A 80 -33.81 -31.23 -10.57
CA PRO A 80 -32.95 -30.46 -11.47
C PRO A 80 -33.80 -29.85 -12.59
N THR A 81 -33.97 -28.54 -12.53
CA THR A 81 -34.51 -27.75 -13.64
C THR A 81 -33.49 -27.82 -14.76
N THR A 82 -33.86 -28.49 -15.85
CA THR A 82 -33.06 -28.60 -17.06
C THR A 82 -32.62 -27.23 -17.55
N PRO A 83 -31.31 -27.02 -17.82
CA PRO A 83 -30.85 -25.78 -18.42
C PRO A 83 -31.46 -25.66 -19.82
N ARG A 84 -32.37 -24.71 -19.99
CA ARG A 84 -32.89 -24.31 -21.30
C ARG A 84 -31.70 -23.87 -22.16
N LYS A 85 -31.34 -24.70 -23.15
CA LYS A 85 -30.48 -24.31 -24.25
C LYS A 85 -31.08 -23.09 -24.96
N GLY A 86 -30.27 -22.06 -25.16
CA GLY A 86 -30.37 -21.22 -26.36
C GLY A 86 -31.28 -20.00 -26.33
N GLY A 87 -31.57 -19.40 -25.17
CA GLY A 87 -32.09 -18.04 -25.12
C GLY A 87 -30.93 -17.07 -24.93
N ALA A 88 -30.53 -16.38 -25.99
CA ALA A 88 -29.67 -15.19 -25.87
C ALA A 88 -30.38 -14.22 -24.91
N LEU A 89 -29.91 -14.16 -23.66
CA LEU A 89 -30.32 -13.11 -22.74
C LEU A 89 -30.01 -11.80 -23.46
N PRO A 90 -31.00 -10.91 -23.67
CA PRO A 90 -30.72 -9.59 -24.20
C PRO A 90 -29.64 -9.01 -23.31
N GLN A 91 -28.55 -8.55 -23.91
CA GLN A 91 -27.57 -7.71 -23.25
C GLN A 91 -28.31 -6.42 -22.87
N SER A 92 -29.12 -6.49 -21.81
CA SER A 92 -29.74 -5.34 -21.18
C SER A 92 -28.57 -4.51 -20.73
N GLU A 93 -28.38 -3.42 -21.47
CA GLU A 93 -27.39 -2.38 -21.28
C GLU A 93 -27.25 -2.13 -19.77
N PHE A 94 -26.29 -2.80 -19.13
CA PHE A 94 -25.93 -2.55 -17.75
C PHE A 94 -25.26 -1.19 -17.78
N LYS A 95 -26.06 -0.13 -17.87
CA LYS A 95 -25.62 1.22 -17.55
C LYS A 95 -25.18 1.09 -16.10
N PRO A 96 -23.88 1.23 -15.80
CA PRO A 96 -23.44 1.26 -14.41
C PRO A 96 -24.18 2.44 -13.82
N THR A 97 -25.23 2.17 -13.05
CA THR A 97 -25.85 3.20 -12.24
C THR A 97 -24.78 3.52 -11.23
N TYR A 98 -24.06 4.61 -11.49
CA TYR A 98 -23.04 5.12 -10.59
C TYR A 98 -23.80 5.48 -9.32
N TYR A 99 -23.89 4.53 -8.39
CA TYR A 99 -24.43 4.78 -7.07
C TYR A 99 -23.60 5.93 -6.49
N THR A 100 -24.19 7.11 -6.50
CA THR A 100 -23.65 8.34 -5.92
C THR A 100 -23.74 8.35 -4.40
N GLY A 101 -24.16 7.23 -3.80
CA GLY A 101 -24.18 7.03 -2.37
C GLY A 101 -22.77 6.83 -1.79
N PRO A 102 -22.60 7.09 -0.48
CA PRO A 102 -21.38 6.72 0.23
C PRO A 102 -21.09 5.21 0.03
N PRO A 103 -19.82 4.80 -0.11
CA PRO A 103 -19.44 3.40 -0.11
C PRO A 103 -20.11 2.66 1.05
N LEU A 104 -20.73 1.50 0.79
CA LEU A 104 -21.48 0.74 1.79
C LEU A 104 -20.66 0.45 3.07
N LEU A 105 -19.34 0.30 2.91
CA LEU A 105 -18.42 0.13 4.04
C LEU A 105 -18.42 1.33 5.00
N LEU A 106 -18.62 2.57 4.50
CA LEU A 106 -18.66 3.77 5.35
C LEU A 106 -19.96 3.94 6.13
N LEU A 107 -21.01 3.18 5.79
CA LEU A 107 -22.26 3.16 6.54
C LEU A 107 -22.14 2.30 7.81
N LEU A 108 -21.09 1.47 7.91
CA LEU A 108 -20.85 0.63 9.07
C LEU A 108 -20.28 1.44 10.25
N PRO A 109 -20.70 1.15 11.49
CA PRO A 109 -20.01 1.61 12.70
C PRO A 109 -18.51 1.37 12.63
N VAL A 110 -17.74 2.26 13.25
CA VAL A 110 -16.27 2.22 13.18
C VAL A 110 -15.71 0.90 13.73
N GLU A 111 -16.35 0.32 14.73
CA GLU A 111 -15.96 -0.94 15.37
C GLU A 111 -15.99 -2.10 14.38
N LEU A 112 -17.07 -2.18 13.57
CA LEU A 112 -17.19 -3.21 12.55
C LEU A 112 -16.19 -3.01 11.42
N ARG A 113 -15.89 -1.76 11.05
CA ARG A 113 -14.86 -1.46 10.07
C ARG A 113 -13.46 -1.87 10.55
N LEU A 114 -13.14 -1.59 11.81
CA LEU A 114 -11.87 -2.03 12.40
C LEU A 114 -11.76 -3.56 12.44
N GLU A 115 -12.87 -4.27 12.66
CA GLU A 115 -12.89 -5.74 12.59
C GLU A 115 -12.64 -6.27 11.17
N ILE A 116 -13.21 -5.61 10.14
CA ILE A 116 -12.91 -5.89 8.73
C ILE A 116 -11.43 -5.61 8.40
N TYR A 117 -10.83 -4.59 9.00
CA TYR A 117 -9.40 -4.33 8.79
C TYR A 117 -8.52 -5.41 9.41
N LYS A 118 -8.94 -6.02 10.54
CA LYS A 118 -8.23 -7.14 11.16
C LYS A 118 -8.33 -8.43 10.36
N SER A 119 -9.40 -8.61 9.56
CA SER A 119 -9.55 -9.79 8.70
C SER A 119 -8.71 -9.72 7.42
N CYS A 120 -8.09 -8.57 7.12
CA CYS A 120 -7.15 -8.46 6.00
C CYS A 120 -5.92 -9.33 6.26
N GLU A 121 -5.65 -10.29 5.37
CA GLU A 121 -4.55 -11.25 5.57
C GLU A 121 -3.16 -10.63 5.41
N THR A 122 -3.01 -9.53 4.66
CA THR A 122 -1.71 -8.93 4.36
C THR A 122 -1.70 -7.42 4.53
N ALA A 123 -0.53 -6.90 4.87
CA ALA A 123 -0.31 -5.45 4.95
C ALA A 123 -0.51 -4.76 3.59
N PHE A 124 -0.27 -5.46 2.48
CA PHE A 124 -0.50 -4.93 1.14
C PHE A 124 -1.98 -4.72 0.84
N THR A 125 -2.83 -5.71 1.17
CA THR A 125 -4.29 -5.59 0.99
C THR A 125 -4.85 -4.43 1.81
N LEU A 126 -4.41 -4.31 3.07
CA LEU A 126 -4.82 -3.20 3.93
C LEU A 126 -4.31 -1.84 3.41
N LEU A 127 -3.10 -1.82 2.81
CA LEU A 127 -2.58 -0.63 2.17
C LEU A 127 -3.42 -0.22 0.97
N LEU A 128 -3.81 -1.16 0.10
CA LEU A 128 -4.72 -0.87 -1.02
C LEU A 128 -6.05 -0.31 -0.52
N LEU A 129 -6.63 -0.90 0.52
CA LEU A 129 -7.86 -0.41 1.15
C LEU A 129 -7.71 1.04 1.63
N SER A 130 -6.57 1.37 2.25
CA SER A 130 -6.27 2.75 2.70
C SER A 130 -6.17 3.76 1.54
N GLN A 131 -5.90 3.32 0.31
CA GLN A 131 -5.85 4.21 -0.86
C GLN A 131 -7.23 4.43 -1.48
N THR A 132 -8.24 3.62 -1.14
CA THR A 132 -9.59 3.76 -1.71
C THR A 132 -10.36 4.95 -1.14
N HIS A 133 -10.14 5.30 0.13
CA HIS A 133 -10.86 6.40 0.77
C HIS A 133 -10.04 7.05 1.92
N PRO A 134 -10.01 8.41 2.03
CA PRO A 134 -9.26 9.11 3.08
C PRO A 134 -9.68 8.73 4.50
N ARG A 135 -10.97 8.45 4.71
CA ARG A 135 -11.49 8.03 6.03
C ARG A 135 -10.96 6.67 6.48
N PHE A 136 -10.86 5.70 5.56
CA PHE A 136 -10.24 4.40 5.87
C PHE A 136 -8.76 4.58 6.22
N ARG A 137 -8.07 5.46 5.48
CA ARG A 137 -6.68 5.80 5.78
C ARG A 137 -6.52 6.37 7.19
N ALA A 138 -7.37 7.32 7.59
CA ALA A 138 -7.32 7.91 8.92
C ALA A 138 -7.53 6.85 10.01
N GLU A 139 -8.57 6.01 9.88
CA GLU A 139 -8.89 4.96 10.87
C GLU A 139 -7.79 3.88 10.98
N ILE A 140 -7.21 3.48 9.84
CA ILE A 140 -6.08 2.52 9.83
C ILE A 140 -4.84 3.12 10.49
N LEU A 141 -4.55 4.41 10.25
CA LEU A 141 -3.40 5.10 10.83
C LEU A 141 -3.57 5.37 12.33
N ASP A 142 -4.78 5.62 12.80
CA ASP A 142 -5.10 5.82 14.21
C ASP A 142 -4.90 4.54 15.04
N SER A 143 -5.02 3.37 14.40
CA SER A 143 -4.87 2.06 15.03
C SER A 143 -3.66 1.26 14.49
N PRO A 144 -2.42 1.64 14.83
CA PRO A 144 -1.21 1.01 14.28
C PRO A 144 -1.06 -0.47 14.61
N ARG A 145 -1.73 -0.94 15.67
CA ARG A 145 -1.79 -2.37 16.04
C ARG A 145 -2.37 -3.25 14.94
N ILE A 146 -3.22 -2.69 14.06
CA ILE A 146 -3.83 -3.42 12.96
C ILE A 146 -2.76 -3.81 11.94
N PHE A 147 -2.01 -2.84 11.39
CA PHE A 147 -1.04 -3.14 10.33
C PHE A 147 0.30 -3.64 10.84
N THR A 148 0.71 -3.31 12.07
CA THR A 148 2.02 -3.74 12.63
C THR A 148 2.11 -5.25 12.86
N ARG A 149 0.98 -5.93 13.02
CA ARG A 149 0.90 -7.40 13.18
C ARG A 149 0.73 -8.15 11.87
N LEU A 150 0.36 -7.46 10.78
CA LEU A 150 0.08 -8.11 9.51
C LEU A 150 1.35 -8.60 8.83
N PRO A 151 1.30 -9.77 8.18
CA PRO A 151 2.41 -10.27 7.41
C PRO A 151 2.70 -9.32 6.24
N GLY A 152 3.99 -9.07 6.03
CA GLY A 152 4.48 -8.15 5.01
C GLY A 152 4.86 -6.77 5.54
N TYR A 153 4.36 -6.34 6.70
CA TYR A 153 4.78 -5.06 7.27
C TYR A 153 6.19 -5.13 7.86
N VAL A 154 7.08 -4.23 7.42
CA VAL A 154 8.49 -4.13 7.87
C VAL A 154 8.81 -2.81 8.58
N GLY A 155 7.90 -1.85 8.60
CA GLY A 155 8.10 -0.47 9.09
C GLY A 155 8.13 -0.29 10.61
N LYS A 156 8.86 -1.12 11.37
CA LYS A 156 8.83 -1.09 12.85
C LYS A 156 9.28 0.25 13.48
N LEU A 157 10.00 1.10 12.75
CA LEU A 157 10.69 2.27 13.30
C LEU A 157 10.03 3.62 13.00
N THR A 158 9.27 3.72 11.91
CA THR A 158 8.76 5.01 11.41
C THR A 158 7.32 5.28 11.83
N GLY A 159 6.56 4.22 12.18
CA GLY A 159 5.11 4.31 12.43
C GLY A 159 4.30 4.73 11.19
N LYS A 160 4.95 4.83 10.02
CA LYS A 160 4.27 5.19 8.78
C LYS A 160 3.71 3.91 8.13
N PHE A 161 2.63 4.09 7.38
CA PHE A 161 2.01 3.04 6.59
C PHE A 161 2.10 3.42 5.11
N THR A 162 3.28 3.21 4.55
CA THR A 162 3.59 3.48 3.15
C THR A 162 3.97 2.21 2.41
N LEU A 163 3.89 2.24 1.08
CA LEU A 163 4.24 1.10 0.24
C LEU A 163 5.71 0.64 0.42
N ARG A 164 6.61 1.53 0.86
CA ARG A 164 8.02 1.20 1.16
C ARG A 164 8.17 0.31 2.39
N GLU A 165 7.21 0.36 3.31
CA GLU A 165 7.19 -0.40 4.55
C GLU A 165 6.41 -1.71 4.41
N VAL A 166 5.95 -2.03 3.20
CA VAL A 166 5.20 -3.24 2.89
C VAL A 166 6.02 -4.11 1.93
N ARG A 167 6.30 -5.33 2.37
CA ARG A 167 6.81 -6.43 1.55
C ARG A 167 5.64 -7.26 1.05
N LEU A 168 5.65 -7.56 -0.24
CA LEU A 168 4.64 -8.42 -0.83
C LEU A 168 4.92 -9.86 -0.38
N LYS A 169 3.87 -10.57 0.03
CA LYS A 169 3.97 -11.95 0.49
C LYS A 169 3.61 -12.94 -0.61
N TYR A 170 2.68 -12.55 -1.47
CA TYR A 170 2.17 -13.42 -2.51
C TYR A 170 2.54 -12.91 -3.91
N ARG A 171 2.70 -13.86 -4.84
CA ARG A 171 2.95 -13.55 -6.26
C ARG A 171 1.79 -12.76 -6.88
N SER A 172 0.56 -13.04 -6.47
CA SER A 172 -0.64 -12.31 -6.89
C SER A 172 -0.58 -10.83 -6.52
N GLU A 173 -0.04 -10.49 -5.36
CA GLU A 173 0.15 -9.09 -4.93
C GLU A 173 1.16 -8.36 -5.82
N ALA A 174 2.27 -9.04 -6.16
CA ALA A 174 3.28 -8.49 -7.07
C ALA A 174 2.74 -8.27 -8.49
N GLN A 175 1.90 -9.20 -8.97
CA GLN A 175 1.18 -9.06 -10.24
C GLN A 175 0.19 -7.91 -10.19
N LEU A 176 -0.61 -7.79 -9.12
CA LEU A 176 -1.56 -6.70 -8.95
C LEU A 176 -0.87 -5.34 -8.90
N LEU A 177 0.24 -5.22 -8.15
CA LEU A 177 1.02 -3.98 -8.11
C LEU A 177 1.59 -3.62 -9.49
N SER A 178 2.03 -4.63 -10.25
CA SER A 178 2.52 -4.43 -11.61
C SER A 178 1.40 -4.00 -12.56
N GLN A 179 0.22 -4.62 -12.45
CA GLN A 179 -0.97 -4.25 -13.23
C GLN A 179 -1.41 -2.82 -12.93
N MET A 180 -1.42 -2.42 -11.66
CA MET A 180 -1.84 -1.10 -11.17
C MET A 180 -1.13 0.08 -11.83
N GLY A 181 0.03 -0.10 -12.45
CA GLY A 181 0.40 0.90 -13.44
C GLY A 181 1.24 0.48 -14.59
N ASN A 182 0.82 -0.64 -15.13
CA ASN A 182 0.48 -0.64 -16.54
C ASN A 182 -0.81 0.16 -16.82
N THR A 183 -1.81 0.16 -15.92
CA THR A 183 -3.09 0.88 -16.11
C THR A 183 -3.03 2.38 -15.82
N SER A 184 -2.16 2.80 -14.90
CA SER A 184 -1.93 4.20 -14.57
C SER A 184 -1.33 4.95 -15.78
N LYS A 185 -2.19 5.55 -16.60
CA LYS A 185 -1.81 6.53 -17.66
C LYS A 185 -1.10 7.77 -17.09
N VAL A 186 -0.96 7.88 -15.77
CA VAL A 186 -0.28 8.96 -15.03
C VAL A 186 1.25 8.83 -15.16
N ARG A 187 1.77 8.92 -16.39
CA ARG A 187 3.21 9.02 -16.65
C ARG A 187 3.73 10.47 -16.75
N ARG A 188 2.87 11.48 -16.55
CA ARG A 188 3.20 12.88 -16.84
C ARG A 188 4.09 13.60 -15.81
N GLY A 189 4.68 12.93 -14.81
CA GLY A 189 5.33 13.62 -13.68
C GLY A 189 6.72 13.15 -13.26
N GLY A 190 7.40 12.28 -14.00
CA GLY A 190 8.79 11.85 -13.70
C GLY A 190 8.98 11.03 -12.40
N ARG A 191 7.96 10.87 -11.56
CA ARG A 191 8.00 9.94 -10.42
C ARG A 191 7.61 8.55 -10.91
N GLY A 192 8.62 7.72 -11.15
CA GLY A 192 8.45 6.33 -11.57
C GLY A 192 7.54 5.58 -10.61
N MET A 193 6.64 4.79 -11.17
CA MET A 193 5.72 3.99 -10.37
C MET A 193 6.49 2.98 -9.52
N PRO A 194 6.07 2.71 -8.29
CA PRO A 194 6.64 1.64 -7.51
C PRO A 194 6.60 0.31 -8.26
N THR A 195 7.72 -0.40 -8.25
CA THR A 195 7.86 -1.75 -8.82
C THR A 195 8.29 -2.73 -7.73
N ALA A 196 7.77 -3.94 -7.78
CA ALA A 196 8.21 -5.02 -6.91
C ALA A 196 9.23 -5.90 -7.62
N CYS A 197 10.28 -6.29 -6.91
CA CYS A 197 11.21 -7.29 -7.42
C CYS A 197 10.55 -8.68 -7.40
N ALA A 198 10.60 -9.39 -8.52
CA ALA A 198 10.04 -10.74 -8.66
C ALA A 198 10.70 -11.80 -7.74
N LYS A 199 11.92 -11.52 -7.25
CA LYS A 199 12.70 -12.45 -6.42
C LYS A 199 12.57 -12.14 -4.93
N CYS A 200 12.76 -10.88 -4.55
CA CYS A 200 12.78 -10.43 -3.15
C CYS A 200 11.40 -9.91 -2.66
N PHE A 201 10.43 -9.73 -3.56
CA PHE A 201 9.10 -9.15 -3.31
C PHE A 201 9.11 -7.78 -2.59
N HIS A 202 10.28 -7.13 -2.61
CA HIS A 202 10.47 -5.80 -2.05
C HIS A 202 9.96 -4.77 -3.04
N VAL A 203 9.24 -3.76 -2.54
CA VAL A 203 8.74 -2.66 -3.36
C VAL A 203 9.74 -1.51 -3.34
N PHE A 204 10.08 -1.01 -4.53
CA PHE A 204 11.00 0.11 -4.72
C PHE A 204 10.21 1.27 -5.30
N SER A 205 10.36 2.47 -4.73
CA SER A 205 9.81 3.70 -5.32
C SER A 205 10.86 4.33 -6.23
N GLY A 206 10.45 4.79 -7.41
CA GLY A 206 11.38 5.24 -8.45
C GLY A 206 12.39 6.31 -8.03
N SER A 207 12.15 7.13 -6.99
CA SER A 207 13.00 8.27 -6.62
C SER A 207 14.49 7.97 -6.34
N GLN A 208 14.91 6.71 -6.17
CA GLN A 208 16.33 6.32 -6.15
C GLN A 208 16.79 5.91 -7.55
N TRP A 209 16.70 6.83 -8.49
CA TRP A 209 17.26 6.66 -9.82
C TRP A 209 18.77 6.88 -9.74
N ILE A 210 19.58 5.84 -9.85
CA ILE A 210 20.97 6.02 -10.26
C ILE A 210 20.93 6.05 -11.78
N THR A 211 20.91 7.25 -12.36
CA THR A 211 21.08 7.41 -13.80
C THR A 211 22.53 7.03 -14.12
N ILE A 212 22.77 5.77 -14.46
CA ILE A 212 24.06 5.37 -15.01
C ILE A 212 24.11 6.00 -16.40
N ARG A 213 24.84 7.12 -16.54
CA ARG A 213 25.04 7.75 -17.84
C ARG A 213 25.74 6.73 -18.75
N PRO A 214 25.10 6.26 -19.83
CA PRO A 214 25.78 5.37 -20.76
C PRO A 214 26.98 6.11 -21.35
N LYS A 215 28.09 5.39 -21.58
CA LYS A 215 29.16 5.89 -22.46
C LYS A 215 28.54 6.22 -23.82
N LYS A 216 28.94 7.36 -24.42
CA LYS A 216 28.37 7.92 -25.65
C LYS A 216 28.15 6.82 -26.71
N GLY A 217 26.92 6.73 -27.24
CA GLY A 217 26.57 5.88 -28.39
C GLY A 217 25.60 4.73 -28.11
N TRP A 218 25.34 4.38 -26.85
CA TRP A 218 24.38 3.34 -26.50
C TRP A 218 23.11 3.99 -25.93
N GLY A 219 21.93 3.47 -26.30
CA GLY A 219 20.64 3.93 -25.77
C GLY A 219 20.65 4.07 -24.25
N SER A 220 19.78 4.92 -23.69
CA SER A 220 19.68 5.06 -22.24
C SER A 220 18.99 3.82 -21.68
N TRP A 221 19.74 2.96 -20.99
CA TRP A 221 19.20 1.79 -20.31
C TRP A 221 19.01 2.11 -18.83
N GLU A 222 17.81 1.87 -18.31
CA GLU A 222 17.53 1.95 -16.89
C GLU A 222 17.78 0.58 -16.26
N ARG A 223 18.78 0.50 -15.36
CA ARG A 223 19.12 -0.74 -14.65
C ARG A 223 18.71 -0.64 -13.18
N TRP A 224 17.97 -1.65 -12.74
CA TRP A 224 17.57 -1.82 -11.35
C TRP A 224 18.31 -3.02 -10.78
N GLU A 225 18.95 -2.84 -9.62
CA GLU A 225 19.53 -3.94 -8.86
C GLU A 225 18.78 -4.03 -7.51
N CYS A 226 17.82 -4.96 -7.35
CA CYS A 226 17.43 -5.37 -5.99
C CYS A 226 18.69 -6.02 -5.41
N GLY A 227 19.17 -5.54 -4.26
CA GLY A 227 20.32 -6.11 -3.56
C GLY A 227 20.12 -7.55 -3.03
N CYS A 228 19.12 -8.28 -3.52
CA CYS A 228 18.98 -9.70 -3.24
C CYS A 228 20.01 -10.48 -4.09
N VAL A 229 20.65 -11.45 -3.44
CA VAL A 229 21.72 -12.27 -4.01
C VAL A 229 21.23 -12.90 -5.33
N GLY A 230 21.91 -12.57 -6.43
CA GLY A 230 21.56 -12.96 -7.81
C GLY A 230 20.49 -12.07 -8.45
N GLY A 231 20.70 -10.75 -8.40
CA GLY A 231 19.77 -9.70 -8.80
C GLY A 231 19.08 -9.94 -10.13
N ALA A 232 17.76 -10.08 -10.08
CA ALA A 232 16.95 -10.01 -11.28
C ALA A 232 17.04 -8.59 -11.83
N THR A 233 17.77 -8.43 -12.94
CA THR A 233 17.85 -7.17 -13.66
C THR A 233 16.56 -7.00 -14.44
N LEU A 234 15.66 -6.12 -13.99
CA LEU A 234 14.50 -5.79 -14.81
C LEU A 234 14.93 -4.70 -15.79
N PHE A 235 15.21 -5.10 -17.03
CA PHE A 235 15.45 -4.15 -18.11
C PHE A 235 14.11 -3.62 -18.59
N LYS A 236 13.88 -2.31 -18.45
CA LYS A 236 12.77 -1.64 -19.13
C LYS A 236 13.36 -0.80 -20.25
N PHE A 237 13.05 -1.17 -21.50
CA PHE A 237 13.46 -0.40 -22.66
C PHE A 237 12.64 0.90 -22.68
N ALA A 238 13.31 2.04 -22.59
CA ALA A 238 12.68 3.33 -22.84
C ALA A 238 12.71 3.58 -24.35
N GLU A 239 11.62 3.26 -25.04
CA GLU A 239 11.44 3.74 -26.42
C GLU A 239 11.41 5.26 -26.38
N ARG A 240 12.40 5.91 -27.02
CA ARG A 240 12.34 7.34 -27.30
C ARG A 240 11.29 7.52 -28.40
N GLY A 241 10.15 8.10 -28.04
CA GLY A 241 9.28 8.79 -28.99
C GLY A 241 9.87 10.13 -29.38
#